data_AF-A0A9W6VPE5-F1
#
_entry.id   AF-A0A9W6VPE5-F1
#
_cell.length_a   1.000
_cell.length_b   1.000
_cell.length_c   1.000
_cell.angle_alpha   90.00
_cell.angle_beta   90.00
_cell.angle_gamma   90.00
#
_symmetry.space_group_name_H-M   'P 1'
#
loop_
_entity.id
_entity.type
_entity.pdbx_description
1 polymer ?
#
loop_
_entity_poly.entity_id
_entity_poly.type
_entity_poly.pdbx_seq_one_letter_code
_entity_poly.pdbx_strand_id
1 'polypeptide(L)'
;MNHDEETNRLGAYLRARRGLVTPEQAGIPAGPNRRVAGLRREEVAMLAGISADYYLRLERGRDRNPSAQVLAALARVLHLDDVEHQYLLELAEPSRRARSRKRAERVPARLHHLLAALEVPAFIEGRAFDVLASNPLALAFSPRLRPGENRLRSLMLDPEEREFHADWDAATAEFVGSFRGSIGGDTDDARTVELVGELSLASARFRTLWARHDVRRLEGGTTVVNHPVVGRLHLHRDKLPVDGLTLVLYYADVGSDSAEKLRVLASLATTTANDEADSRVIHSPLDGLPPADEGAGQ
;
A
#
# COMPACT_ATOMS: atom_id res chain seq x y z
N MET A 1 -2.73 32.71 -2.15
CA MET A 1 -1.89 31.53 -2.43
C MET A 1 -2.76 30.59 -3.24
N ASN A 2 -2.49 30.46 -4.54
CA ASN A 2 -3.48 30.08 -5.57
C ASN A 2 -3.91 28.62 -5.48
N HIS A 3 -5.21 28.37 -5.38
CA HIS A 3 -5.89 27.08 -5.52
C HIS A 3 -5.74 26.40 -6.91
N ASP A 4 -4.94 26.96 -7.82
CA ASP A 4 -4.74 26.42 -9.18
C ASP A 4 -3.55 25.44 -9.29
N GLU A 5 -2.69 25.33 -8.25
CA GLU A 5 -1.58 24.36 -8.20
C GLU A 5 -2.00 22.98 -7.63
N GLU A 6 -3.11 22.92 -6.89
CA GLU A 6 -3.88 21.69 -6.64
C GLU A 6 -4.76 21.45 -7.88
N THR A 7 -4.49 20.60 -8.86
CA THR A 7 -4.22 19.17 -8.77
C THR A 7 -3.78 18.72 -10.17
N ASN A 8 -2.70 19.26 -10.74
CA ASN A 8 -2.18 18.74 -12.02
C ASN A 8 -1.40 17.43 -11.81
N ARG A 9 -2.12 16.36 -11.49
CA ARG A 9 -1.53 15.03 -11.24
C ARG A 9 -0.76 14.51 -12.45
N LEU A 10 -1.32 14.68 -13.65
CA LEU A 10 -0.68 14.30 -14.90
C LEU A 10 0.68 15.01 -15.05
N GLY A 11 0.72 16.33 -14.92
CA GLY A 11 1.99 17.05 -15.09
C GLY A 11 2.98 16.82 -13.95
N ALA A 12 2.53 16.57 -12.73
CA ALA A 12 3.40 16.14 -11.63
C ALA A 12 4.05 14.78 -11.95
N TYR A 13 3.25 13.81 -12.41
CA TYR A 13 3.73 12.51 -12.84
C TYR A 13 4.73 12.61 -14.00
N LEU A 14 4.40 13.34 -15.07
CA LEU A 14 5.30 13.56 -16.22
C LEU A 14 6.63 14.20 -15.79
N ARG A 15 6.58 15.20 -14.89
CA ARG A 15 7.78 15.86 -14.38
C ARG A 15 8.67 14.90 -13.59
N ALA A 16 8.07 14.08 -12.73
CA ALA A 16 8.80 13.10 -11.93
C ALA A 16 9.45 12.02 -12.81
N ARG A 17 8.67 11.39 -13.71
CA ARG A 17 9.18 10.36 -14.63
C ARG A 17 10.26 10.90 -15.56
N ARG A 18 10.10 12.12 -16.08
CA ARG A 18 11.14 12.81 -16.87
C ARG A 18 12.45 12.98 -16.12
N GLY A 19 12.39 13.22 -14.81
CA GLY A 19 13.57 13.36 -13.96
C GLY A 19 14.35 12.05 -13.76
N LEU A 20 13.71 10.89 -13.99
CA LEU A 20 14.30 9.57 -13.77
C LEU A 20 14.94 8.97 -15.01
N VAL A 21 14.49 9.34 -16.21
CA VAL A 21 15.07 8.85 -17.47
C VAL A 21 16.34 9.62 -17.79
N THR A 22 17.45 8.90 -17.95
CA THR A 22 18.72 9.52 -18.35
C THR A 22 18.75 9.81 -19.85
N PRO A 23 19.59 10.76 -20.30
CA PRO A 23 19.74 11.05 -21.73
C PRO A 23 20.14 9.82 -22.54
N GLU A 24 21.07 9.03 -22.00
CA GLU A 24 21.62 7.84 -22.67
C GLU A 24 20.55 6.77 -22.86
N GLN A 25 19.67 6.58 -21.87
CA GLN A 25 18.52 5.67 -21.99
C GLN A 25 17.61 6.07 -23.15
N ALA A 26 17.44 7.38 -23.37
CA ALA A 26 16.65 7.94 -24.45
C ALA A 26 17.45 8.12 -25.77
N GLY A 27 18.69 7.63 -25.86
CA GLY A 27 19.54 7.75 -27.05
C GLY A 27 20.11 9.15 -27.30
N ILE A 28 20.12 10.01 -26.29
CA ILE A 28 20.65 11.38 -26.35
C ILE A 28 22.04 11.43 -25.71
N PRO A 29 23.07 11.97 -26.37
CA PRO A 29 24.39 12.16 -25.76
C PRO A 29 24.33 13.14 -24.58
N ALA A 30 24.89 12.78 -23.42
CA ALA A 30 25.12 13.74 -22.36
C ALA A 30 26.18 14.77 -22.78
N GLY A 31 25.73 15.98 -23.11
CA GLY A 31 26.64 17.10 -23.38
C GLY A 31 27.37 17.60 -22.12
N PRO A 32 28.57 18.21 -22.26
CA PRO A 32 29.48 18.53 -21.16
C PRO A 32 28.99 19.59 -20.15
N ASN A 33 27.84 20.23 -20.35
CA ASN A 33 27.29 21.30 -19.49
C ASN A 33 25.87 21.00 -18.99
N ARG A 34 25.56 19.73 -18.74
CA ARG A 34 24.22 19.31 -18.34
C ARG A 34 23.96 19.59 -16.85
N ARG A 35 22.93 20.40 -16.56
CA ARG A 35 22.53 20.76 -15.18
C ARG A 35 21.46 19.86 -14.58
N VAL A 36 20.77 19.05 -15.39
CA VAL A 36 19.65 18.19 -14.97
C VAL A 36 20.03 16.75 -15.26
N ALA A 37 19.92 15.87 -14.25
CA ALA A 37 20.24 14.45 -14.37
C ALA A 37 19.34 13.74 -15.41
N GLY A 38 18.03 14.00 -15.36
CA GLY A 38 17.08 13.44 -16.32
C GLY A 38 16.93 14.22 -17.62
N LEU A 39 15.89 13.88 -18.39
CA LEU A 39 15.56 14.53 -19.66
C LEU A 39 15.10 15.99 -19.47
N ARG A 40 15.45 16.84 -20.43
CA ARG A 40 14.91 18.21 -20.57
C ARG A 40 13.53 18.15 -21.21
N ARG A 41 12.73 19.21 -21.00
CA ARG A 41 11.40 19.32 -21.62
C ARG A 41 11.47 19.26 -23.15
N GLU A 42 12.43 19.96 -23.72
CA GLU A 42 12.66 20.01 -25.16
C GLU A 42 13.04 18.64 -25.74
N GLU A 43 13.86 17.88 -25.00
CA GLU A 43 14.25 16.53 -25.40
C GLU A 43 13.06 15.56 -25.41
N VAL A 44 12.24 15.58 -24.34
CA VAL A 44 11.01 14.76 -24.30
C VAL A 44 10.06 15.14 -25.43
N ALA A 45 9.84 16.44 -25.65
CA ALA A 45 8.93 16.93 -26.68
C ALA A 45 9.39 16.51 -28.08
N MET A 46 10.69 16.68 -28.37
CA MET A 46 11.31 16.25 -29.63
C MET A 46 11.14 14.74 -29.85
N LEU A 47 11.49 13.90 -28.87
CA LEU A 47 11.38 12.45 -28.97
C LEU A 47 9.92 11.97 -29.09
N ALA A 48 8.99 12.68 -28.45
CA ALA A 48 7.56 12.37 -28.51
C ALA A 48 6.86 12.94 -29.75
N GLY A 49 7.56 13.71 -30.60
CA GLY A 49 6.99 14.33 -31.79
C GLY A 49 5.96 15.43 -31.50
N ILE A 50 6.13 16.16 -30.38
CA ILE A 50 5.25 17.26 -29.96
C ILE A 50 6.04 18.55 -29.73
N SER A 51 5.37 19.69 -29.64
CA SER A 51 6.05 20.95 -29.34
C SER A 51 6.47 21.06 -27.87
N ALA A 52 7.63 21.68 -27.62
CA ALA A 52 8.11 21.91 -26.26
C ALA A 52 7.14 22.76 -25.42
N ASP A 53 6.46 23.73 -26.05
CA ASP A 53 5.44 24.54 -25.40
C ASP A 53 4.20 23.70 -25.02
N TYR A 54 3.77 22.76 -25.87
CA TYR A 54 2.69 21.84 -25.53
C TYR A 54 3.06 20.93 -24.35
N TYR A 55 4.25 20.35 -24.35
CA TYR A 55 4.73 19.54 -23.20
C TYR A 55 4.81 20.37 -21.90
N LEU A 56 5.25 21.63 -21.99
CA LEU A 56 5.26 22.55 -20.85
C LEU A 56 3.84 22.83 -20.33
N ARG A 57 2.86 23.01 -21.21
CA ARG A 57 1.46 23.21 -20.83
C ARG A 57 0.85 21.98 -20.15
N LEU A 58 1.22 20.76 -20.59
CA LEU A 58 0.86 19.52 -19.90
C LEU A 58 1.46 19.47 -18.48
N GLU A 59 2.76 19.74 -18.33
CA GLU A 59 3.42 19.78 -16.99
C GLU A 59 2.82 20.85 -16.06
N ARG A 60 2.34 21.97 -16.61
CA ARG A 60 1.71 23.07 -15.87
C ARG A 60 0.20 22.90 -15.67
N GLY A 61 -0.43 21.93 -16.34
CA GLY A 61 -1.84 21.60 -16.17
C GLY A 61 -2.77 22.57 -16.89
N ARG A 62 -2.23 23.32 -17.86
CA ARG A 62 -2.97 24.19 -18.76
C ARG A 62 -3.63 23.39 -19.89
N ASP A 63 -2.99 22.29 -20.28
CA ASP A 63 -3.60 21.26 -21.11
C ASP A 63 -3.80 20.00 -20.26
N ARG A 64 -5.03 19.46 -20.24
CA ARG A 64 -5.41 18.35 -19.35
C ARG A 64 -5.85 17.08 -20.08
N ASN A 65 -6.15 17.19 -21.38
CA ASN A 65 -6.71 16.10 -22.17
C ASN A 65 -5.82 15.81 -23.40
N PRO A 66 -4.58 15.34 -23.22
CA PRO A 66 -3.78 14.86 -24.33
C PRO A 66 -4.45 13.66 -25.01
N SER A 67 -4.23 13.48 -26.31
CA SER A 67 -4.74 12.31 -27.03
C SER A 67 -4.03 11.03 -26.57
N ALA A 68 -4.70 9.87 -26.74
CA ALA A 68 -4.09 8.57 -26.45
C ALA A 68 -2.77 8.34 -27.22
N GLN A 69 -2.67 8.88 -28.44
CA GLN A 69 -1.43 8.83 -29.23
C GLN A 69 -0.29 9.61 -28.57
N VAL A 70 -0.57 10.81 -28.03
CA VAL A 70 0.42 11.60 -27.29
C VAL A 70 0.84 10.87 -26.01
N LEU A 71 -0.11 10.31 -25.27
CA LEU A 71 0.19 9.56 -24.04
C LEU A 71 1.05 8.32 -24.33
N ALA A 72 0.76 7.58 -25.40
CA ALA A 72 1.58 6.45 -25.82
C ALA A 72 2.98 6.86 -26.27
N ALA A 73 3.13 8.01 -26.93
CA ALA A 73 4.45 8.55 -27.29
C ALA A 73 5.25 8.95 -26.04
N LEU A 74 4.61 9.64 -25.09
CA LEU A 74 5.24 10.01 -23.82
C LEU A 74 5.63 8.78 -23.00
N ALA A 75 4.79 7.74 -22.95
CA ALA A 75 5.10 6.50 -22.26
C ALA A 75 6.36 5.83 -22.81
N ARG A 76 6.50 5.76 -24.15
CA ARG A 76 7.72 5.22 -24.79
C ARG A 76 8.96 6.03 -24.46
N VAL A 77 8.89 7.35 -24.60
CA VAL A 77 10.03 8.25 -24.32
C VAL A 77 10.46 8.21 -22.86
N LEU A 78 9.49 8.05 -21.96
CA LEU A 78 9.72 7.98 -20.52
C LEU A 78 10.02 6.55 -20.03
N HIS A 79 10.18 5.58 -20.94
CA HIS A 79 10.42 4.16 -20.63
C HIS A 79 9.44 3.60 -19.59
N LEU A 80 8.17 4.00 -19.68
CA LEU A 80 7.13 3.50 -18.78
C LEU A 80 6.81 2.06 -19.14
N ASP A 81 6.72 1.21 -18.12
CA ASP A 81 6.16 -0.14 -18.29
C ASP A 81 4.64 -0.10 -18.51
N ASP A 82 4.03 -1.27 -18.75
CA ASP A 82 2.60 -1.37 -19.01
C ASP A 82 1.73 -0.85 -17.83
N VAL A 83 2.21 -0.99 -16.59
CA VAL A 83 1.51 -0.55 -15.38
C VAL A 83 1.54 0.97 -15.29
N GLU A 84 2.72 1.54 -15.47
CA GLU A 84 2.97 2.97 -15.45
C GLU A 84 2.26 3.68 -16.61
N HIS A 85 2.22 3.06 -17.80
CA HIS A 85 1.48 3.57 -18.94
C HIS A 85 -0.04 3.55 -18.69
N GLN A 86 -0.58 2.47 -18.12
CA GLN A 86 -1.99 2.41 -17.76
C GLN A 86 -2.34 3.51 -16.72
N TYR A 87 -1.49 3.70 -15.71
CA TYR A 87 -1.67 4.77 -14.73
C TYR A 87 -1.59 6.17 -15.38
N LEU A 88 -0.69 6.37 -16.35
CA LEU A 88 -0.62 7.61 -17.13
C LEU A 88 -1.94 7.90 -17.86
N LEU A 89 -2.56 6.89 -18.45
CA LEU A 89 -3.88 7.01 -19.09
C LEU A 89 -4.95 7.43 -18.08
N GLU A 90 -5.00 6.76 -16.92
CA GLU A 90 -5.95 7.08 -15.84
C GLU A 90 -5.79 8.52 -15.31
N LEU A 91 -4.56 9.03 -15.24
CA LEU A 91 -4.30 10.41 -14.83
C LEU A 91 -4.78 11.46 -15.86
N ALA A 92 -4.85 11.08 -17.14
CA ALA A 92 -5.30 11.94 -18.23
C ALA A 92 -6.81 11.86 -18.48
N GLU A 93 -7.50 10.84 -17.95
CA GLU A 93 -8.95 10.79 -18.01
C GLU A 93 -9.55 11.96 -17.21
N PRO A 94 -10.55 12.68 -17.76
CA PRO A 94 -11.30 13.68 -17.01
C PRO A 94 -11.81 13.03 -15.74
N SER A 95 -11.28 13.48 -14.60
CA SER A 95 -11.67 12.95 -13.29
C SER A 95 -13.19 12.88 -13.25
N ARG A 96 -13.74 11.67 -13.14
CA ARG A 96 -15.15 11.43 -12.86
C ARG A 96 -15.40 11.91 -11.43
N ARG A 97 -15.23 13.21 -11.21
CA ARG A 97 -15.35 13.89 -9.92
C ARG A 97 -16.75 13.59 -9.39
N ALA A 98 -16.78 13.11 -8.16
CA ALA A 98 -17.95 13.04 -7.30
C ALA A 98 -19.02 11.99 -7.62
N ARG A 99 -18.69 10.69 -7.57
CA ARG A 99 -19.69 9.65 -7.23
C ARG A 99 -19.15 8.53 -6.36
N SER A 100 -18.77 8.89 -5.15
CA SER A 100 -19.24 8.18 -3.95
C SER A 100 -18.70 8.98 -2.79
N ARG A 101 -19.56 9.47 -1.89
CA ARG A 101 -19.15 9.56 -0.48
C ARG A 101 -18.78 8.12 -0.13
N LYS A 102 -17.50 7.76 -0.29
CA LYS A 102 -17.07 6.37 -0.22
C LYS A 102 -17.53 5.85 1.14
N ARG A 103 -18.45 4.90 1.07
CA ARG A 103 -18.94 4.19 2.24
C ARG A 103 -17.71 3.67 2.96
N ALA A 104 -17.67 3.82 4.29
CA ALA A 104 -16.62 3.21 5.10
C ALA A 104 -16.40 1.77 4.61
N GLU A 105 -15.15 1.42 4.33
CA GLU A 105 -14.78 0.08 3.90
C GLU A 105 -15.25 -0.89 4.98
N ARG A 106 -16.23 -1.74 4.63
CA ARG A 106 -16.83 -2.70 5.55
C ARG A 106 -16.53 -4.08 5.04
N VAL A 107 -15.89 -4.89 5.89
CA VAL A 107 -15.63 -6.30 5.61
C VAL A 107 -16.98 -7.05 5.63
N PRO A 108 -17.41 -7.68 4.54
CA PRO A 108 -18.61 -8.50 4.53
C PRO A 108 -18.47 -9.68 5.50
N ALA A 109 -19.55 -10.09 6.16
CA ALA A 109 -19.54 -11.22 7.13
C ALA A 109 -18.93 -12.50 6.55
N ARG A 110 -19.19 -12.79 5.26
CA ARG A 110 -18.60 -13.94 4.55
C ARG A 110 -17.07 -13.95 4.56
N LEU A 111 -16.40 -12.80 4.57
CA LEU A 111 -14.94 -12.71 4.62
C LEU A 111 -14.40 -12.99 6.01
N HIS A 112 -15.15 -12.69 7.09
CA HIS A 112 -14.78 -13.14 8.42
C HIS A 112 -14.84 -14.67 8.54
N HIS A 113 -15.87 -15.31 7.96
CA HIS A 113 -15.95 -16.77 7.92
C HIS A 113 -14.81 -17.38 7.09
N LEU A 114 -14.46 -16.77 5.96
CA LEU A 114 -13.32 -17.20 5.15
C LEU A 114 -12.01 -17.10 5.94
N LEU A 115 -11.75 -15.95 6.59
CA LEU A 115 -10.55 -15.77 7.43
C LEU A 115 -10.45 -16.83 8.54
N ALA A 116 -11.57 -17.19 9.15
CA ALA A 116 -11.61 -18.22 10.19
C ALA A 116 -11.33 -19.64 9.66
N ALA A 117 -11.59 -19.90 8.38
CA ALA A 117 -11.35 -21.20 7.74
C ALA A 117 -9.92 -21.35 7.17
N LEU A 118 -9.16 -20.24 7.06
CA LEU A 118 -7.80 -20.27 6.52
C LEU A 118 -6.79 -20.66 7.59
N GLU A 119 -6.00 -21.69 7.30
CA GLU A 119 -4.94 -22.22 8.17
C GLU A 119 -3.57 -21.55 7.95
N VAL A 120 -3.57 -20.37 7.34
CA VAL A 120 -2.37 -19.56 7.08
C VAL A 120 -2.59 -18.13 7.56
N PRO A 121 -1.53 -17.37 7.92
CA PRO A 121 -1.67 -15.95 8.22
C PRO A 121 -2.42 -15.20 7.11
N ALA A 122 -3.59 -14.66 7.45
CA ALA A 122 -4.46 -13.99 6.49
C ALA A 122 -5.20 -12.80 7.10
N PHE A 123 -5.36 -11.74 6.31
CA PHE A 123 -6.08 -10.54 6.70
C PHE A 123 -6.68 -9.82 5.49
N ILE A 124 -7.64 -8.94 5.74
CA ILE A 124 -8.26 -8.06 4.77
C ILE A 124 -7.73 -6.64 4.98
N GLU A 125 -7.28 -6.01 3.90
CA GLU A 125 -6.88 -4.60 3.90
C GLU A 125 -7.73 -3.76 2.93
N GLY A 126 -7.88 -2.49 3.30
CA GLY A 126 -8.50 -1.46 2.49
C GLY A 126 -7.55 -0.86 1.45
N ARG A 127 -8.06 0.07 0.63
CA ARG A 127 -7.26 0.72 -0.42
C ARG A 127 -6.06 1.49 0.12
N ALA A 128 -6.18 2.05 1.32
CA ALA A 128 -5.11 2.78 1.99
C ALA A 128 -4.13 1.88 2.77
N PHE A 129 -4.26 0.56 2.66
CA PHE A 129 -3.53 -0.45 3.45
C PHE A 129 -3.85 -0.42 4.96
N ASP A 130 -5.02 0.10 5.31
CA ASP A 130 -5.61 -0.10 6.64
C ASP A 130 -6.05 -1.56 6.77
N VAL A 131 -5.63 -2.23 7.84
CA VAL A 131 -6.06 -3.60 8.14
C VAL A 131 -7.47 -3.53 8.72
N LEU A 132 -8.40 -4.26 8.10
CA LEU A 132 -9.82 -4.21 8.43
C LEU A 132 -10.31 -5.46 9.17
N ALA A 133 -9.70 -6.61 8.92
CA ALA A 133 -9.98 -7.88 9.60
C ALA A 133 -8.79 -8.82 9.48
N SER A 134 -8.55 -9.66 10.47
CA SER A 134 -7.40 -10.58 10.50
C SER A 134 -7.78 -11.88 11.19
N ASN A 135 -7.16 -12.99 10.76
CA ASN A 135 -7.24 -14.23 11.53
C ASN A 135 -6.16 -14.25 12.64
N PRO A 136 -6.28 -15.14 13.65
CA PRO A 136 -5.29 -15.22 14.73
C PRO A 136 -3.87 -15.49 14.25
N LEU A 137 -3.70 -16.25 13.16
CA LEU A 137 -2.40 -16.55 12.57
C LEU A 137 -1.70 -15.31 12.00
N ALA A 138 -2.46 -14.35 11.46
CA ALA A 138 -1.91 -13.06 11.04
C ALA A 138 -1.36 -12.26 12.24
N LEU A 139 -2.06 -12.27 13.37
CA LEU A 139 -1.60 -11.60 14.59
C LEU A 139 -0.36 -12.27 15.19
N ALA A 140 -0.31 -13.61 15.13
CA ALA A 140 0.86 -14.38 15.51
C ALA A 140 2.06 -14.07 14.61
N PHE A 141 1.83 -13.90 13.30
CA PHE A 141 2.85 -13.57 12.31
C PHE A 141 3.39 -12.14 12.44
N SER A 142 2.52 -11.16 12.68
CA SER A 142 2.92 -9.82 13.07
C SER A 142 1.78 -9.13 13.81
N PRO A 143 2.03 -8.53 15.00
CA PRO A 143 0.99 -7.79 15.72
C PRO A 143 0.53 -6.52 14.98
N ARG A 144 1.27 -6.07 13.94
CA ARG A 144 0.92 -4.93 13.08
C ARG A 144 -0.14 -5.30 12.03
N LEU A 145 -0.49 -6.57 11.93
CA LEU A 145 -1.64 -7.05 11.15
C LEU A 145 -2.92 -7.04 11.97
N ARG A 146 -3.03 -6.21 13.01
CA ARG A 146 -4.26 -6.04 13.80
C ARG A 146 -5.23 -5.09 13.09
N PRO A 147 -6.55 -5.37 13.11
CA PRO A 147 -7.53 -4.41 12.62
C PRO A 147 -7.35 -3.02 13.24
N GLY A 148 -7.36 -1.98 12.41
CA GLY A 148 -7.10 -0.59 12.79
C GLY A 148 -5.65 -0.12 12.57
N GLU A 149 -4.69 -1.04 12.40
CA GLU A 149 -3.33 -0.69 12.02
C GLU A 149 -3.24 -0.36 10.52
N ASN A 150 -2.29 0.51 10.16
CA ASN A 150 -1.99 0.82 8.75
C ASN A 150 -0.61 0.29 8.39
N ARG A 151 -0.55 -0.62 7.42
CA ARG A 151 0.69 -1.34 7.10
C ARG A 151 1.78 -0.44 6.54
N LEU A 152 1.42 0.55 5.72
CA LEU A 152 2.39 1.49 5.17
C LEU A 152 2.96 2.38 6.27
N ARG A 153 2.11 2.81 7.22
CA ARG A 153 2.54 3.55 8.41
C ARG A 153 3.50 2.71 9.26
N SER A 154 3.12 1.49 9.61
CA SER A 154 3.98 0.59 10.40
C SER A 154 5.32 0.36 9.69
N LEU A 155 5.31 0.02 8.41
CA LEU A 155 6.53 -0.23 7.63
C LEU A 155 7.49 0.97 7.61
N MET A 156 6.94 2.20 7.60
CA MET A 156 7.74 3.42 7.50
C MET A 156 8.22 3.95 8.86
N LEU A 157 7.46 3.74 9.93
CA LEU A 157 7.65 4.43 11.21
C LEU A 157 8.00 3.49 12.38
N ASP A 158 7.69 2.21 12.29
CA ASP A 158 7.99 1.23 13.33
C ASP A 158 9.39 0.62 13.14
N PRO A 159 10.33 0.80 14.08
CA PRO A 159 11.65 0.19 13.99
C PRO A 159 11.61 -1.34 13.91
N GLU A 160 10.63 -2.00 14.54
CA GLU A 160 10.53 -3.47 14.51
C GLU A 160 10.17 -3.98 13.12
N GLU A 161 9.40 -3.22 12.33
CA GLU A 161 9.14 -3.58 10.93
C GLU A 161 10.43 -3.53 10.10
N ARG A 162 11.35 -2.62 10.42
CA ARG A 162 12.64 -2.55 9.71
C ARG A 162 13.50 -3.80 9.92
N GLU A 163 13.44 -4.40 11.10
CA GLU A 163 14.14 -5.65 11.40
C GLU A 163 13.40 -6.88 10.84
N PHE A 164 12.07 -6.80 10.83
CA PHE A 164 11.19 -7.85 10.32
C PHE A 164 11.35 -8.08 8.80
N HIS A 165 11.53 -7.04 7.99
CA HIS A 165 11.74 -7.21 6.54
C HIS A 165 13.21 -7.48 6.23
N ALA A 166 13.53 -8.61 5.60
CA ALA A 166 14.92 -8.96 5.27
C ALA A 166 15.58 -7.95 4.31
N ASP A 167 14.78 -7.36 3.42
CA ASP A 167 15.16 -6.20 2.60
C ASP A 167 14.11 -5.10 2.77
N TRP A 168 14.25 -4.33 3.86
CA TRP A 168 13.36 -3.22 4.17
C TRP A 168 13.36 -2.13 3.07
N ASP A 169 14.49 -1.94 2.40
CA ASP A 169 14.59 -0.94 1.35
C ASP A 169 13.77 -1.35 0.11
N ALA A 170 13.83 -2.61 -0.30
CA ALA A 170 12.97 -3.13 -1.35
C ALA A 170 11.49 -3.11 -0.93
N ALA A 171 11.17 -3.56 0.28
CA ALA A 171 9.80 -3.62 0.79
C ALA A 171 9.11 -2.24 0.80
N THR A 172 9.80 -1.21 1.31
CA THR A 172 9.27 0.16 1.33
C THR A 172 9.06 0.74 -0.07
N ALA A 173 9.97 0.50 -1.02
CA ALA A 173 9.79 0.92 -2.41
C ALA A 173 8.59 0.23 -3.06
N GLU A 174 8.43 -1.08 -2.81
CA GLU A 174 7.32 -1.88 -3.31
C GLU A 174 5.97 -1.38 -2.75
N PHE A 175 5.90 -1.16 -1.43
CA PHE A 175 4.68 -0.69 -0.77
C PHE A 175 4.28 0.72 -1.21
N VAL A 176 5.22 1.66 -1.35
CA VAL A 176 4.91 3.02 -1.82
C VAL A 176 4.38 3.00 -3.25
N GLY A 177 5.01 2.23 -4.14
CA GLY A 177 4.54 2.07 -5.52
C GLY A 177 3.16 1.41 -5.61
N SER A 178 2.94 0.36 -4.81
CA SER A 178 1.66 -0.34 -4.73
C SER A 178 0.55 0.52 -4.13
N PHE A 179 0.87 1.32 -3.11
CA PHE A 179 -0.06 2.26 -2.50
C PHE A 179 -0.53 3.30 -3.52
N ARG A 180 0.41 3.87 -4.30
CA ARG A 180 0.07 4.79 -5.41
C ARG A 180 -0.84 4.13 -6.45
N GLY A 181 -0.56 2.88 -6.83
CA GLY A 181 -1.43 2.10 -7.72
C GLY A 181 -2.82 1.86 -7.13
N SER A 182 -2.90 1.52 -5.84
CA SER A 182 -4.17 1.23 -5.12
C SER A 182 -5.09 2.45 -5.00
N ILE A 183 -4.54 3.63 -4.70
CA ILE A 183 -5.33 4.87 -4.67
C ILE A 183 -5.63 5.37 -6.10
N GLY A 184 -4.84 4.96 -7.08
CA GLY A 184 -5.01 5.36 -8.48
C GLY A 184 -4.97 6.89 -8.64
N GLY A 185 -5.81 7.42 -9.52
CA GLY A 185 -6.04 8.86 -9.61
C GLY A 185 -6.82 9.47 -8.43
N ASP A 186 -7.25 8.71 -7.44
CA ASP A 186 -8.11 9.18 -6.36
C ASP A 186 -7.31 9.61 -5.12
N THR A 187 -6.58 10.71 -5.27
CA THR A 187 -5.71 11.28 -4.23
C THR A 187 -6.41 12.23 -3.29
N ASP A 188 -7.67 12.59 -3.58
CA ASP A 188 -8.43 13.61 -2.84
C ASP A 188 -9.23 13.00 -1.67
N ASP A 189 -9.12 11.67 -1.48
CA ASP A 189 -9.69 10.94 -0.36
C ASP A 189 -9.02 11.35 0.97
N ALA A 190 -9.84 11.70 1.97
CA ALA A 190 -9.36 12.27 3.23
C ALA A 190 -8.36 11.35 3.96
N ARG A 191 -8.59 10.03 3.93
CA ARG A 191 -7.69 9.06 4.57
C ARG A 191 -6.35 8.99 3.84
N THR A 192 -6.39 9.05 2.51
CA THR A 192 -5.18 9.11 1.67
C THR A 192 -4.38 10.38 1.92
N VAL A 193 -5.03 11.54 1.97
CA VAL A 193 -4.39 12.84 2.24
C VAL A 193 -3.75 12.85 3.63
N GLU A 194 -4.46 12.37 4.64
CA GLU A 194 -3.95 12.24 6.02
C GLU A 194 -2.68 11.39 6.06
N LEU A 195 -2.73 10.18 5.52
CA LEU A 195 -1.61 9.24 5.56
C LEU A 195 -0.39 9.77 4.79
N VAL A 196 -0.58 10.32 3.59
CA VAL A 196 0.52 10.91 2.81
C VAL A 196 1.12 12.11 3.54
N GLY A 197 0.29 12.95 4.15
CA GLY A 197 0.75 14.11 4.91
C GLY A 197 1.59 13.70 6.12
N GLU A 198 1.09 12.78 6.93
CA GLU A 198 1.81 12.23 8.08
C GLU A 198 3.16 11.62 7.67
N LEU A 199 3.16 10.68 6.71
CA LEU A 199 4.38 9.99 6.30
C LEU A 199 5.39 10.93 5.63
N SER A 200 4.91 11.95 4.93
CA SER A 200 5.78 12.99 4.37
C SER A 200 6.46 13.81 5.46
N LEU A 201 5.81 14.07 6.58
CA LEU A 201 6.43 14.78 7.71
C LEU A 201 7.40 13.85 8.47
N ALA A 202 6.98 12.62 8.74
CA ALA A 202 7.69 11.71 9.63
C ALA A 202 8.83 10.91 8.97
N SER A 203 8.80 10.66 7.65
CA SER A 203 9.76 9.78 6.98
C SER A 203 10.41 10.42 5.74
N ALA A 204 11.73 10.68 5.84
CA ALA A 204 12.53 11.15 4.71
C ALA A 204 12.58 10.14 3.56
N ARG A 205 12.58 8.85 3.89
CA ARG A 205 12.53 7.76 2.91
C ARG A 205 11.21 7.77 2.15
N PHE A 206 10.08 7.91 2.86
CA PHE A 206 8.77 8.03 2.22
C PHE A 206 8.73 9.22 1.27
N ARG A 207 9.19 10.42 1.69
CA ARG A 207 9.24 11.60 0.80
C ARG A 207 10.01 11.31 -0.49
N THR A 208 11.16 10.64 -0.37
CA THR A 208 12.02 10.30 -1.51
C THR A 208 11.31 9.35 -2.47
N LEU A 209 10.72 8.27 -1.95
CA LEU A 209 9.99 7.28 -2.76
C LEU A 209 8.71 7.87 -3.37
N TRP A 210 7.97 8.67 -2.60
CA TRP A 210 6.75 9.31 -3.05
C TRP A 210 7.01 10.28 -4.21
N ALA A 211 8.08 11.09 -4.12
CA ALA A 211 8.48 12.05 -5.15
C ALA A 211 8.94 11.41 -6.47
N ARG A 212 9.30 10.12 -6.48
CA ARG A 212 9.64 9.38 -7.71
C ARG A 212 8.41 9.04 -8.54
N HIS A 213 7.22 9.05 -7.93
CA HIS A 213 5.97 8.65 -8.56
C HIS A 213 6.04 7.24 -9.21
N ASP A 214 6.84 6.34 -8.63
CA ASP A 214 6.83 4.93 -9.04
C ASP A 214 5.42 4.36 -8.78
N VAL A 215 4.91 3.55 -9.72
CA VAL A 215 3.61 2.89 -9.63
C VAL A 215 3.83 1.41 -9.83
N ARG A 216 3.24 0.59 -8.95
CA ARG A 216 3.31 -0.86 -9.06
C ARG A 216 1.92 -1.45 -8.93
N ARG A 217 1.71 -2.60 -9.56
CA ARG A 217 0.48 -3.36 -9.34
C ARG A 217 0.44 -3.89 -7.92
N LEU A 218 -0.78 -4.03 -7.42
CA LEU A 218 -1.05 -4.71 -6.16
C LEU A 218 -0.98 -6.22 -6.39
N GLU A 219 0.21 -6.73 -6.65
CA GLU A 219 0.44 -8.14 -6.95
C GLU A 219 1.02 -8.88 -5.74
N GLY A 220 0.75 -10.18 -5.72
CA GLY A 220 1.44 -11.11 -4.85
C GLY A 220 2.89 -11.36 -5.30
N GLY A 221 3.59 -12.23 -4.59
CA GLY A 221 4.96 -12.61 -4.89
C GLY A 221 5.62 -13.29 -3.71
N THR A 222 6.92 -13.50 -3.79
CA THR A 222 7.69 -14.05 -2.67
C THR A 222 8.22 -12.93 -1.77
N THR A 223 8.19 -13.13 -0.46
CA THR A 223 8.81 -12.26 0.53
C THR A 223 9.70 -13.06 1.47
N VAL A 224 10.70 -12.39 2.03
CA VAL A 224 11.55 -12.95 3.08
C VAL A 224 11.45 -12.03 4.29
N VAL A 225 11.08 -12.63 5.43
CA VAL A 225 10.93 -11.90 6.70
C VAL A 225 11.76 -12.57 7.79
N ASN A 226 12.18 -11.80 8.78
CA ASN A 226 12.87 -12.24 9.99
C ASN A 226 11.90 -12.16 11.15
N HIS A 227 11.18 -13.24 11.42
CA HIS A 227 10.25 -13.29 12.53
C HIS A 227 11.03 -13.36 13.87
N PRO A 228 10.69 -12.57 14.89
CA PRO A 228 11.48 -12.49 16.13
C PRO A 228 11.56 -13.82 16.91
N VAL A 229 10.51 -14.65 16.81
CA VAL A 229 10.44 -15.95 17.50
C VAL A 229 10.98 -17.12 16.67
N VAL A 230 10.53 -17.27 15.41
CA VAL A 230 10.86 -18.44 14.57
C VAL A 230 11.96 -18.18 13.54
N GLY A 231 12.55 -16.97 13.55
CA GLY A 231 13.63 -16.57 12.68
C GLY A 231 13.20 -16.33 11.23
N ARG A 232 14.14 -16.54 10.30
CA ARG A 232 13.93 -16.26 8.87
C ARG A 232 12.89 -17.19 8.23
N LEU A 233 11.95 -16.58 7.50
CA LEU A 233 10.86 -17.24 6.76
C LEU A 233 10.91 -16.82 5.28
N HIS A 234 10.75 -17.79 4.38
CA HIS A 234 10.59 -17.58 2.94
C HIS A 234 9.14 -17.92 2.59
N LEU A 235 8.38 -16.90 2.20
CA LEU A 235 6.93 -17.00 2.09
C LEU A 235 6.48 -16.53 0.71
N HIS A 236 5.47 -17.19 0.18
CA HIS A 236 4.57 -16.61 -0.79
C HIS A 236 3.64 -15.63 -0.07
N ARG A 237 3.38 -14.50 -0.71
CA ARG A 237 2.45 -13.46 -0.27
C ARG A 237 1.51 -13.18 -1.41
N ASP A 238 0.27 -13.64 -1.31
CA ASP A 238 -0.74 -13.38 -2.33
C ASP A 238 -1.65 -12.23 -1.92
N LYS A 239 -2.06 -11.43 -2.92
CA LYS A 239 -3.01 -10.33 -2.78
C LYS A 239 -4.17 -10.57 -3.74
N LEU A 240 -5.36 -10.82 -3.19
CA LEU A 240 -6.55 -11.18 -3.93
C LEU A 240 -7.61 -10.09 -3.78
N PRO A 241 -7.97 -9.37 -4.85
CA PRO A 241 -9.00 -8.34 -4.79
C PRO A 241 -10.37 -8.98 -4.55
N VAL A 242 -11.14 -8.44 -3.61
CA VAL A 242 -12.47 -8.95 -3.23
C VAL A 242 -13.39 -7.81 -2.77
N ASP A 243 -14.48 -7.57 -3.50
CA ASP A 243 -15.47 -6.53 -3.20
C ASP A 243 -14.89 -5.12 -2.97
N GLY A 244 -13.80 -4.77 -3.66
CA GLY A 244 -13.08 -3.50 -3.49
C GLY A 244 -12.12 -3.44 -2.30
N LEU A 245 -11.95 -4.56 -1.59
CA LEU A 245 -10.92 -4.80 -0.57
C LEU A 245 -9.85 -5.74 -1.13
N THR A 246 -8.81 -6.02 -0.34
CA THR A 246 -7.77 -7.00 -0.68
C THR A 246 -7.64 -8.03 0.43
N LEU A 247 -7.78 -9.31 0.10
CA LEU A 247 -7.37 -10.42 0.97
C LEU A 247 -5.88 -10.68 0.75
N VAL A 248 -5.11 -10.66 1.82
CA VAL A 248 -3.68 -10.94 1.79
C VAL A 248 -3.40 -12.23 2.56
N LEU A 249 -2.65 -13.14 1.96
CA LEU A 249 -2.25 -14.41 2.55
C LEU A 249 -0.74 -14.55 2.57
N TYR A 250 -0.19 -15.14 3.63
CA TYR A 250 1.21 -15.56 3.68
C TYR A 250 1.29 -17.06 3.87
N TYR A 251 1.99 -17.78 2.99
CA TYR A 251 2.14 -19.23 3.07
C TYR A 251 3.51 -19.66 2.57
N ALA A 252 3.93 -20.87 2.93
CA ALA A 252 5.20 -21.44 2.50
C ALA A 252 4.95 -22.67 1.63
N ASP A 253 5.97 -23.09 0.87
CA ASP A 253 5.90 -24.35 0.13
C ASP A 253 5.67 -25.52 1.09
N VAL A 254 4.81 -26.45 0.68
CA VAL A 254 4.49 -27.65 1.48
C VAL A 254 5.78 -28.44 1.75
N GLY A 255 6.00 -28.80 3.02
CA GLY A 255 7.19 -29.55 3.45
C GLY A 255 8.45 -28.70 3.63
N SER A 256 8.40 -27.39 3.42
CA SER A 256 9.55 -26.50 3.68
C SER A 256 9.77 -26.23 5.17
N ASP A 257 10.99 -25.81 5.52
CA ASP A 257 11.34 -25.30 6.87
C ASP A 257 10.44 -24.11 7.27
N SER A 258 10.10 -23.23 6.33
CA SER A 258 9.19 -22.10 6.60
C SER A 258 7.75 -22.58 6.90
N ALA A 259 7.29 -23.67 6.28
CA ALA A 259 6.00 -24.27 6.61
C ALA A 259 6.00 -24.91 8.02
N GLU A 260 7.12 -25.49 8.45
CA GLU A 260 7.27 -26.00 9.82
C GLU A 260 7.29 -24.86 10.85
N LYS A 261 8.05 -23.80 10.59
CA LYS A 261 8.09 -22.62 11.46
C LYS A 261 6.73 -21.92 11.58
N LEU A 262 5.95 -21.83 10.50
CA LEU A 262 4.58 -21.31 10.57
C LEU A 262 3.67 -22.19 11.43
N ARG A 263 3.81 -23.52 11.39
CA ARG A 263 3.08 -24.43 12.28
C ARG A 263 3.48 -24.26 13.74
N VAL A 264 4.78 -24.11 14.03
CA VAL A 264 5.26 -23.79 15.38
C VAL A 264 4.65 -22.49 15.88
N LEU A 265 4.65 -21.44 15.05
CA LEU A 265 4.06 -20.15 15.38
C LEU A 265 2.56 -20.26 15.68
N ALA A 266 1.81 -21.02 14.87
CA ALA A 266 0.39 -21.29 15.09
C ALA A 266 0.12 -21.98 16.44
N SER A 267 0.98 -22.95 16.81
CA SER A 267 0.87 -23.67 18.08
C SER A 267 1.11 -22.75 19.28
N LEU A 268 2.10 -21.87 19.21
CA LEU A 268 2.43 -20.91 20.27
C LEU A 268 1.27 -19.92 20.49
N ALA A 269 0.68 -19.43 19.41
CA ALA A 269 -0.45 -18.50 19.47
C ALA A 269 -1.69 -19.12 20.13
N THR A 270 -1.91 -20.42 19.91
CA THR A 270 -3.03 -21.15 20.53
C THR A 270 -2.81 -21.33 22.03
N THR A 271 -1.58 -21.63 22.47
CA THR A 271 -1.24 -21.74 23.90
C THR A 271 -1.44 -20.41 24.63
N THR A 272 -0.95 -19.30 24.08
CA THR A 272 -1.13 -17.97 24.69
C THR A 272 -2.61 -17.58 24.79
N ALA A 273 -3.42 -17.89 23.78
CA ALA A 273 -4.86 -17.61 23.82
C ALA A 273 -5.58 -18.41 24.91
N ASN A 274 -5.17 -19.66 25.15
CA ASN A 274 -5.73 -20.50 26.22
C ASN A 274 -5.30 -20.01 27.61
N ASP A 275 -4.04 -19.61 27.80
CA ASP A 275 -3.55 -19.07 29.07
C ASP A 275 -4.22 -17.73 29.43
N GLU A 276 -4.49 -16.86 28.45
CA GLU A 276 -5.26 -15.62 28.64
C GLU A 276 -6.75 -15.89 28.94
N ALA A 277 -7.33 -16.94 28.36
CA ALA A 277 -8.70 -17.35 28.67
C ALA A 277 -8.81 -17.90 30.10
N ASP A 278 -7.89 -18.78 30.51
CA ASP A 278 -7.87 -19.37 31.84
C ASP A 278 -7.61 -18.32 32.94
N SER A 279 -6.71 -17.36 32.69
CA SER A 279 -6.46 -16.26 33.62
C SER A 279 -7.64 -15.29 33.76
N ARG A 280 -8.43 -15.06 32.70
CA ARG A 280 -9.69 -14.28 32.78
C ARG A 280 -10.79 -15.00 33.54
N VAL A 281 -10.85 -16.33 33.47
CA VAL A 281 -11.82 -17.13 34.24
C VAL A 281 -11.51 -17.10 35.74
N ILE A 282 -10.23 -17.03 36.13
CA ILE A 282 -9.80 -17.00 37.55
C ILE A 282 -10.04 -15.63 38.22
N HIS A 283 -10.26 -14.55 37.46
CA HIS A 283 -10.41 -13.19 37.98
C HIS A 283 -11.83 -12.59 37.88
N SER A 284 -12.87 -13.42 37.73
CA SER A 284 -14.26 -12.93 37.87
C SER A 284 -14.59 -12.67 39.35
N PRO A 285 -14.99 -11.45 39.75
CA PRO A 285 -15.50 -11.21 41.10
C PRO A 285 -16.87 -11.89 41.24
N LEU A 286 -17.00 -12.75 42.25
CA LEU A 286 -18.28 -13.23 42.75
C LEU A 286 -19.00 -12.07 43.45
N ASP A 287 -19.73 -11.24 42.70
CA ASP A 287 -20.62 -10.23 43.27
C ASP A 287 -22.09 -10.71 43.22
N GLY A 288 -22.60 -11.00 44.41
CA GLY A 288 -23.95 -10.59 44.85
C GLY A 288 -25.15 -11.35 44.29
N LEU A 289 -25.50 -12.48 44.90
CA LEU A 289 -26.90 -12.90 44.97
C LEU A 289 -27.67 -11.84 45.79
N PRO A 290 -28.78 -11.27 45.30
CA PRO A 290 -29.68 -10.50 46.17
C PRO A 290 -30.43 -11.47 47.11
N PRO A 291 -30.73 -11.09 48.36
CA PRO A 291 -31.53 -11.92 49.23
C PRO A 291 -32.98 -11.99 48.72
N ALA A 292 -33.56 -13.18 48.81
CA ALA A 292 -34.96 -13.45 48.53
C ALA A 292 -35.84 -12.70 49.53
N ASP A 293 -36.79 -11.93 48.99
CA ASP A 293 -37.84 -11.27 49.75
C ASP A 293 -38.92 -12.31 50.07
N GLU A 294 -38.85 -12.91 51.26
CA GLU A 294 -39.94 -13.72 51.79
C GLU A 294 -41.03 -12.79 52.34
N GLY A 295 -42.10 -12.66 51.57
CA GLY A 295 -43.36 -12.17 52.07
C GLY A 295 -43.94 -13.13 53.13
N ALA A 296 -44.10 -12.62 54.35
CA ALA A 296 -45.00 -13.17 55.35
C ALA A 296 -45.99 -12.08 55.76
N GLY A 297 -47.25 -12.28 55.41
CA GLY A 297 -48.34 -11.37 55.74
C GLY A 297 -48.82 -11.49 57.18
N GLN A 298 -49.33 -10.37 57.69
CA GLN A 298 -50.64 -10.25 58.36
C GLN A 298 -51.00 -8.77 58.51
#